data_AF-A0A1F8Q178-F1
#
_entry.id   AF-A0A1F8Q178-F1
#
_cell.length_a   1.000
_cell.length_b   1.000
_cell.length_c   1.000
_cell.angle_alpha   90.00
_cell.angle_beta   90.00
_cell.angle_gamma   90.00
#
_symmetry.space_group_name_H-M   'P 1'
#
loop_
_entity.id
_entity.type
_entity.pdbx_description
1 polymer ?
#
loop_
_entity_poly.entity_id
_entity_poly.type
_entity_poly.pdbx_seq_one_letter_code
_entity_poly.pdbx_strand_id
1 'polypeptide(L)'
;MGRMCEVCGALTGAFMVIGLKHGKVITDGTRYGTDTETTYNLVAKLARRFAEKNGSIYCRDLIGHDLNDPEERAKVVQLGLFSTTCRKCVGDAVELLEEIL
;
A
#
# COMPACT_ATOMS: atom_id res chain seq x y z
N MET A 1 -4.96 5.72 5.39
CA MET A 1 -5.08 7.20 5.48
C MET A 1 -6.49 7.57 5.86
N GLY A 2 -6.70 8.32 6.95
CA GLY A 2 -7.93 9.06 7.25
C GLY A 2 -9.29 8.34 7.15
N ARG A 3 -9.34 7.01 7.11
CA ARG A 3 -10.52 6.20 6.70
C ARG A 3 -11.04 6.50 5.29
N MET A 4 -10.21 7.03 4.39
CA MET A 4 -10.59 7.29 2.99
C MET A 4 -10.96 6.02 2.22
N CYS A 5 -10.55 4.85 2.73
CA CYS A 5 -10.78 3.53 2.12
C CYS A 5 -10.18 3.34 0.71
N GLU A 6 -9.25 4.21 0.33
CA GLU A 6 -8.41 4.14 -0.86
C GLU A 6 -7.26 3.13 -0.69
N VAL A 7 -6.13 3.32 -1.37
CA VAL A 7 -4.94 2.46 -1.26
C VAL A 7 -4.59 2.11 0.19
N CYS A 8 -4.32 0.82 0.42
CA CYS A 8 -3.97 0.25 1.71
C CYS A 8 -2.83 1.04 2.37
N GLY A 9 -3.01 1.40 3.64
CA GLY A 9 -2.04 2.23 4.36
C GLY A 9 -0.66 1.59 4.49
N ALA A 10 -0.60 0.26 4.67
CA ALA A 10 0.67 -0.47 4.73
C ALA A 10 1.40 -0.41 3.39
N LEU A 11 0.67 -0.61 2.29
CA LEU A 11 1.20 -0.55 0.94
C LEU A 11 1.68 0.88 0.58
N THR A 12 0.94 1.91 0.98
CA THR A 12 1.39 3.31 0.84
C THR A 12 2.67 3.57 1.62
N GLY A 13 2.79 3.05 2.84
CA GLY A 13 4.02 3.08 3.62
C GLY A 13 5.20 2.49 2.85
N ALA A 14 5.01 1.32 2.26
CA ALA A 14 6.02 0.64 1.46
C ALA A 14 6.42 1.45 0.20
N PHE A 15 5.46 2.10 -0.47
CA PHE A 15 5.77 3.02 -1.58
C PHE A 15 6.67 4.18 -1.16
N MET A 16 6.43 4.75 0.03
CA MET A 16 7.29 5.81 0.57
C MET A 16 8.71 5.31 0.82
N VAL A 17 8.88 4.10 1.35
CA VAL A 17 10.22 3.51 1.56
C VAL A 17 10.98 3.34 0.24
N ILE A 18 10.32 2.86 -0.82
CA ILE A 18 10.93 2.78 -2.16
C ILE A 18 11.38 4.17 -2.62
N GLY A 19 10.52 5.19 -2.49
CA GLY A 19 10.86 6.56 -2.87
C GLY A 19 12.01 7.15 -2.04
N LEU A 20 12.12 6.81 -0.76
CA LEU A 20 13.25 7.22 0.09
C LEU A 20 14.57 6.54 -0.31
N LYS A 21 14.52 5.29 -0.79
CA LYS A 21 15.73 4.54 -1.18
C LYS A 21 16.20 4.84 -2.62
N HIS A 22 15.27 5.02 -3.55
CA HIS A 22 15.55 5.10 -4.99
C HIS A 22 15.08 6.40 -5.65
N GLY A 23 14.45 7.32 -4.91
CA GLY A 23 13.94 8.56 -5.46
C GLY A 23 15.04 9.47 -5.99
N LYS A 24 14.70 10.27 -7.01
CA LYS A 24 15.60 11.27 -7.60
C LYS A 24 15.97 12.35 -6.57
N VAL A 25 17.23 12.35 -6.11
CA VAL A 25 17.74 13.33 -5.12
C VAL A 25 18.36 14.56 -5.80
N ILE A 26 19.06 14.37 -6.93
CA ILE A 26 19.71 15.43 -7.68
C ILE A 26 18.92 15.69 -8.96
N THR A 27 18.57 16.95 -9.20
CA THR A 27 17.90 17.37 -10.43
C THR A 27 18.89 17.98 -11.41
N ASP A 28 18.83 17.52 -12.65
CA ASP A 28 19.51 18.04 -13.82
C ASP A 28 18.58 18.94 -14.67
N GLY A 29 17.43 19.34 -14.11
CA GLY A 29 16.39 20.10 -14.82
C GLY A 29 15.43 19.22 -15.63
N THR A 30 15.65 17.90 -15.67
CA THR A 30 14.71 16.96 -16.30
C THR A 30 13.72 16.40 -15.29
N ARG A 31 12.47 16.19 -15.70
CA ARG A 31 11.45 15.56 -14.86
C ARG A 31 11.64 14.04 -14.75
N TYR A 32 12.08 13.41 -15.84
CA TYR A 32 12.20 11.95 -15.98
C TYR A 32 13.66 11.55 -16.12
N GLY A 33 14.04 10.47 -15.45
CA GLY A 33 15.40 9.91 -15.47
C GLY A 33 15.42 8.52 -14.87
N THR A 34 16.58 7.87 -14.88
CA THR A 34 16.75 6.46 -14.48
C THR A 34 16.20 6.17 -13.08
N ASP A 35 16.49 7.02 -12.10
CA ASP A 35 16.03 6.88 -10.72
C ASP A 35 14.49 6.99 -10.59
N THR A 36 13.89 7.91 -11.33
CA THR A 36 12.43 8.09 -11.39
C THR A 36 11.76 6.84 -11.97
N GLU A 37 12.29 6.33 -13.09
CA GLU A 37 11.77 5.10 -13.72
C GLU A 37 11.97 3.86 -12.85
N THR A 38 13.12 3.75 -12.16
CA THR A 38 13.35 2.68 -11.18
C THR A 38 12.31 2.74 -10.06
N THR A 39 12.06 3.91 -9.48
CA THR A 39 11.06 4.08 -8.42
C THR A 39 9.66 3.69 -8.92
N TYR A 40 9.26 4.13 -10.11
CA TYR A 40 7.96 3.77 -10.70
C TYR A 40 7.82 2.26 -10.92
N ASN A 41 8.84 1.62 -11.48
CA ASN A 41 8.83 0.19 -11.74
C ASN A 41 8.74 -0.63 -10.45
N LEU A 42 9.48 -0.25 -9.40
CA LEU A 42 9.44 -0.92 -8.11
C LEU A 42 8.08 -0.76 -7.42
N VAL A 43 7.52 0.46 -7.41
CA VAL A 43 6.18 0.73 -6.86
C VAL A 43 5.11 -0.06 -7.61
N ALA A 44 5.13 -0.06 -8.95
CA ALA A 44 4.17 -0.79 -9.77
C ALA A 44 4.28 -2.31 -9.55
N LYS A 45 5.51 -2.84 -9.48
CA LYS A 45 5.76 -4.26 -9.18
C LYS A 45 5.22 -4.64 -7.80
N LEU A 46 5.48 -3.83 -6.78
CA LEU A 46 4.98 -4.06 -5.42
C LEU A 46 3.45 -4.03 -5.36
N ALA A 47 2.82 -3.02 -5.98
CA ALA A 47 1.37 -2.90 -6.06
C ALA A 47 0.72 -4.13 -6.72
N ARG A 48 1.30 -4.58 -7.84
CA ARG A 48 0.81 -5.75 -8.58
C ARG A 48 0.91 -7.02 -7.73
N ARG A 49 2.07 -7.30 -7.13
CA ARG A 49 2.26 -8.48 -6.28
C ARG A 49 1.38 -8.46 -5.04
N PHE A 50 1.17 -7.28 -4.46
CA PHE A 50 0.25 -7.10 -3.34
C PHE A 50 -1.19 -7.43 -3.75
N ALA A 51 -1.65 -6.92 -4.89
CA ALA A 51 -2.98 -7.21 -5.44
C ALA A 51 -3.15 -8.69 -5.81
N GLU A 52 -2.13 -9.33 -6.39
CA GLU A 52 -2.13 -10.78 -6.68
C GLU A 52 -2.30 -11.61 -5.39
N LYS A 53 -1.66 -11.20 -4.29
CA LYS A 53 -1.69 -11.92 -3.00
C LYS A 53 -2.93 -11.61 -2.15
N ASN A 54 -3.51 -10.41 -2.29
CA ASN A 54 -4.59 -9.92 -1.42
C ASN A 54 -5.92 -9.61 -2.13
N GLY A 55 -5.95 -9.67 -3.46
CA GLY A 55 -7.14 -9.43 -4.30
C GLY A 55 -7.36 -7.97 -4.69
N SER A 56 -6.82 -6.99 -3.95
CA SER A 56 -6.90 -5.56 -4.30
C SER A 56 -5.76 -4.77 -3.65
N ILE A 57 -5.58 -3.52 -4.06
CA ILE A 57 -4.78 -2.54 -3.33
C ILE A 57 -5.64 -1.60 -2.49
N TYR A 58 -6.96 -1.53 -2.75
CA TYR A 58 -7.87 -0.60 -2.09
C TYR A 58 -8.36 -1.19 -0.77
N CYS A 59 -8.22 -0.40 0.30
CA CYS A 59 -8.62 -0.76 1.65
C CYS A 59 -10.10 -1.15 1.74
N ARG A 60 -10.98 -0.47 0.98
CA ARG A 60 -12.41 -0.82 0.88
C ARG A 60 -12.62 -2.26 0.45
N ASP A 61 -11.94 -2.69 -0.61
CA ASP A 61 -12.07 -4.04 -1.16
C ASP A 61 -11.41 -5.08 -0.26
N LEU A 62 -10.25 -4.73 0.29
CA LEU A 62 -9.49 -5.62 1.18
C LEU A 62 -10.28 -5.94 2.46
N ILE A 63 -10.86 -4.91 3.08
CA ILE A 63 -11.61 -5.05 4.33
C ILE A 63 -13.09 -5.40 4.11
N GLY A 64 -13.61 -5.15 2.90
CA GLY A 64 -15.00 -5.40 2.52
C GLY A 64 -16.03 -4.42 3.08
N HIS A 65 -15.60 -3.26 3.58
CA HIS A 65 -16.46 -2.29 4.29
C HIS A 65 -16.03 -0.84 4.05
N ASP A 66 -16.98 0.10 4.10
CA ASP A 66 -16.72 1.53 4.21
C ASP A 66 -16.47 1.95 5.66
N LEU A 67 -15.27 2.44 5.96
CA LEU A 67 -14.94 2.92 7.31
C LEU A 67 -15.51 4.31 7.63
N ASN A 68 -16.05 5.01 6.64
CA ASN A 68 -16.76 6.29 6.86
C ASN A 68 -18.17 6.07 7.38
N ASP A 69 -18.80 4.96 7.01
CA ASP A 69 -20.08 4.53 7.58
C ASP A 69 -19.86 4.05 9.03
N PRO A 70 -20.50 4.67 10.04
CA PRO A 70 -20.39 4.25 11.42
C PRO A 70 -20.86 2.82 11.69
N GLU A 71 -21.89 2.32 11.00
CA GLU A 71 -22.43 0.98 11.18
C GLU A 71 -21.49 -0.07 10.62
N GLU A 72 -20.99 0.13 9.40
CA GLU A 72 -19.99 -0.76 8.81
C GLU A 72 -18.69 -0.76 9.62
N ARG A 73 -18.26 0.41 10.09
CA ARG A 73 -17.09 0.49 10.99
C ARG A 73 -17.30 -0.28 12.29
N ALA A 74 -18.50 -0.23 12.87
CA ALA A 74 -18.81 -1.03 14.06
C ALA A 74 -18.71 -2.54 13.77
N LYS A 75 -19.19 -3.00 12.60
CA LYS A 75 -19.04 -4.38 12.15
C LYS A 75 -17.58 -4.78 12.00
N VAL A 76 -16.75 -3.94 11.37
CA VAL A 76 -15.29 -4.16 11.23
C VAL A 76 -14.62 -4.39 12.59
N VAL A 77 -14.99 -3.60 13.60
CA VAL A 77 -14.50 -3.76 14.98
C VAL A 77 -14.98 -5.06 15.59
N GLN A 78 -16.28 -5.35 15.50
CA GLN A 78 -16.89 -6.56 16.06
C GLN A 78 -16.29 -7.85 15.45
N LEU A 79 -16.05 -7.84 14.14
CA LEU A 79 -15.44 -8.94 13.39
C LEU A 79 -13.92 -9.00 13.55
N GLY A 80 -13.29 -8.01 14.22
CA GLY A 80 -11.86 -7.99 14.47
C GLY A 80 -11.00 -7.82 13.22
N LEU A 81 -11.52 -7.24 12.14
CA LEU A 81 -10.85 -7.21 10.83
C LEU A 81 -9.55 -6.39 10.82
N PHE A 82 -9.39 -5.46 11.76
CA PHE A 82 -8.11 -4.77 11.97
C PHE A 82 -7.00 -5.73 12.42
N SER A 83 -7.34 -6.76 13.21
CA SER A 83 -6.38 -7.75 13.72
C SER A 83 -6.20 -8.96 12.81
N THR A 84 -7.13 -9.20 11.88
CA THR A 84 -7.04 -10.30 10.91
C THR A 84 -6.61 -9.77 9.55
N THR A 85 -7.52 -9.15 8.81
CA THR A 85 -7.30 -8.65 7.45
C THR A 85 -6.21 -7.59 7.39
N CYS A 86 -6.27 -6.54 8.21
CA CYS A 86 -5.26 -5.47 8.16
C CYS A 86 -3.89 -5.98 8.64
N ARG A 87 -3.84 -6.84 9.66
CA ARG A 87 -2.58 -7.46 10.12
C ARG A 87 -1.91 -8.29 9.01
N LYS A 88 -2.68 -9.11 8.29
CA LYS A 88 -2.19 -9.85 7.13
C LYS A 88 -1.65 -8.89 6.05
N CYS A 89 -2.41 -7.85 5.70
CA CYS A 89 -1.99 -6.86 4.71
C CYS A 89 -0.69 -6.15 5.11
N VAL A 90 -0.51 -5.84 6.40
CA VAL A 90 0.75 -5.26 6.91
C VAL A 90 1.91 -6.22 6.72
N GLY A 91 1.76 -7.48 7.14
CA GLY A 91 2.79 -8.50 6.96
C GLY A 91 3.16 -8.72 5.49
N ASP A 92 2.15 -8.87 4.64
CA ASP A 92 2.33 -9.06 3.19
C ASP A 92 3.03 -7.85 2.54
N ALA A 93 2.68 -6.62 2.93
CA ALA A 93 3.33 -5.42 2.40
C ALA A 93 4.81 -5.34 2.81
N VAL A 94 5.15 -5.72 4.05
CA VAL A 94 6.53 -5.75 4.54
C VAL A 94 7.33 -6.84 3.83
N GLU A 95 6.84 -8.09 3.81
CA GLU A 95 7.50 -9.22 3.16
C GLU A 95 7.78 -8.93 1.68
N LEU A 96 6.76 -8.45 0.94
CA LEU A 96 6.93 -8.11 -0.48
C LEU A 96 7.89 -6.94 -0.70
N LEU A 97 7.95 -5.97 0.21
CA LEU A 97 8.89 -4.87 0.15
C LEU A 97 10.33 -5.36 0.36
N GLU A 98 10.55 -6.20 1.37
CA GLU A 98 11.86 -6.81 1.66
C GLU A 98 12.37 -7.68 0.50
N GLU A 99 11.48 -8.39 -0.21
CA GLU A 99 11.86 -9.16 -1.39
C GLU A 99 12.20 -8.29 -2.62
N ILE A 100 11.66 -7.07 -2.69
CA ILE A 100 11.83 -6.17 -3.85
C ILE A 100 13.06 -5.26 -3.69
N LEU A 101 13.42 -4.91 -2.45
CA LEU A 101 14.49 -3.95 -2.13
C LEU A 101 15.85 -4.61 -1.88
#